data_AF-A0A1W9JFH2-F1
#
_entry.id   AF-A0A1W9JFH2-F1
#
_cell.length_a   1.000
_cell.length_b   1.000
_cell.length_c   1.000
_cell.angle_alpha   90.00
_cell.angle_beta   90.00
_cell.angle_gamma   90.00
#
_symmetry.space_group_name_H-M   'P 1'
#
loop_
_entity.id
_entity.type
_entity.pdbx_description
1 polymer ?
#
loop_
_entity_poly.entity_id
_entity_poly.type
_entity_poly.pdbx_seq_one_letter_code
_entity_poly.pdbx_strand_id
1 'polypeptide(L)'
;MKQVQKGFTLIELMIVVAIIGILAAIAIPSYQNYTIRSARNACTIQAKAATNNWIVEISQGTALASLTPQTNAGACTLPIALPTSTSGTVTATARTPSVAVITCQMSDGTCAAAGE
;
A
#
# COMPACT_ATOMS: atom_id res chain seq x y z
N MET A 1 -2.53 -23.89 54.09
CA MET A 1 -2.93 -22.46 54.08
C MET A 1 -3.71 -22.20 52.80
N LYS A 2 -4.95 -21.74 52.89
CA LYS A 2 -5.84 -21.55 51.74
C LYS A 2 -5.50 -20.19 51.11
N GLN A 3 -4.93 -20.20 49.91
CA GLN A 3 -4.61 -18.98 49.18
C GLN A 3 -5.93 -18.23 48.89
N VAL A 4 -6.08 -17.03 49.45
CA VAL A 4 -7.22 -16.16 49.16
C VAL A 4 -7.02 -15.62 47.75
N GLN A 5 -7.85 -16.01 46.79
CA GLN A 5 -7.84 -15.41 45.46
C GLN A 5 -8.18 -13.92 45.61
N LYS A 6 -7.19 -13.05 45.37
CA LYS A 6 -7.40 -11.61 45.23
C LYS A 6 -8.07 -11.38 43.87
N GLY A 7 -9.38 -11.14 43.88
CA GLY A 7 -10.11 -10.70 42.71
C GLY A 7 -9.74 -9.26 42.34
N PHE A 8 -9.90 -8.93 41.06
CA PHE A 8 -9.75 -7.57 40.55
C PHE A 8 -10.97 -6.73 40.93
N THR A 9 -10.78 -5.51 41.40
CA THR A 9 -11.91 -4.65 41.80
C THR A 9 -12.58 -4.02 40.59
N LEU A 10 -13.88 -3.73 40.71
CA LEU A 10 -14.63 -3.07 39.65
C LEU A 10 -14.07 -1.67 39.34
N ILE A 11 -13.58 -0.96 40.37
CA ILE A 11 -12.97 0.35 40.21
C ILE A 11 -11.62 0.29 39.47
N GLU A 12 -10.78 -0.72 39.72
CA GLU A 12 -9.56 -0.94 38.96
C GLU A 12 -9.87 -1.19 37.49
N LEU A 13 -10.92 -1.96 37.19
CA LEU A 13 -11.35 -2.22 35.82
C LEU A 13 -11.83 -0.96 35.11
N MET A 14 -12.63 -0.13 35.77
CA MET A 14 -13.10 1.12 35.20
C MET A 14 -11.96 2.08 34.85
N ILE A 15 -10.94 2.17 35.70
CA ILE A 15 -9.76 3.02 35.45
C ILE A 15 -8.97 2.49 34.26
N VAL A 16 -8.74 1.17 34.17
CA VAL A 16 -8.02 0.57 33.04
C VAL A 16 -8.75 0.83 31.72
N VAL A 17 -10.08 0.66 31.68
CA VAL A 17 -10.88 0.94 30.48
C VAL A 17 -10.80 2.41 30.09
N ALA A 18 -10.85 3.34 31.06
CA ALA A 18 -10.72 4.77 30.79
C ALA A 18 -9.36 5.12 30.13
N ILE A 19 -8.26 4.54 30.63
CA ILE A 19 -6.92 4.77 30.06
C ILE A 19 -6.82 4.17 28.66
N ILE A 20 -7.30 2.95 28.44
CA ILE A 20 -7.31 2.31 27.12
C ILE A 20 -8.14 3.15 26.13
N GLY A 21 -9.28 3.71 26.57
CA GLY A 21 -10.10 4.58 25.74
C GLY A 21 -9.35 5.82 25.22
N ILE A 22 -8.60 6.50 26.09
CA ILE A 22 -7.78 7.66 25.72
C ILE A 22 -6.67 7.26 24.72
N LEU A 23 -5.98 6.14 25.00
CA LEU A 23 -4.91 5.66 24.12
C LEU A 23 -5.45 5.24 22.75
N ALA A 24 -6.60 4.55 22.71
CA ALA A 24 -7.24 4.09 21.49
C ALA A 24 -7.65 5.24 20.57
N ALA A 25 -8.12 6.37 21.12
CA ALA A 25 -8.50 7.55 20.36
C ALA A 25 -7.35 8.13 19.51
N ILE A 26 -6.10 7.97 19.96
CA ILE A 26 -4.89 8.42 19.24
C ILE A 26 -4.30 7.28 18.40
N ALA A 27 -4.23 6.08 18.98
CA ALA A 27 -3.56 4.94 18.36
C ALA A 27 -4.29 4.43 17.10
N ILE A 28 -5.62 4.38 17.11
CA ILE A 28 -6.42 3.88 15.98
C ILE A 28 -6.21 4.72 14.71
N PRO A 29 -6.41 6.06 14.70
CA PRO A 29 -6.21 6.85 13.49
C PRO A 29 -4.74 6.85 13.03
N SER A 30 -3.79 6.82 13.97
CA SER A 30 -2.36 6.71 13.64
C SER A 30 -2.03 5.39 12.93
N TYR A 31 -2.52 4.27 13.46
CA TYR A 31 -2.33 2.95 12.85
C TYR A 31 -2.99 2.85 11.47
N GLN A 32 -4.21 3.39 11.32
CA GLN A 32 -4.88 3.45 10.02
C GLN A 32 -4.06 4.22 8.99
N ASN A 33 -3.56 5.41 9.35
CA ASN A 33 -2.69 6.19 8.47
C ASN A 33 -1.40 5.45 8.09
N TYR A 34 -0.79 4.73 9.04
CA TYR A 34 0.39 3.92 8.76
C TYR A 34 0.11 2.79 7.76
N THR A 35 -0.99 2.05 7.94
CA THR A 35 -1.37 0.97 7.02
C THR A 35 -1.73 1.48 5.62
N ILE A 36 -2.38 2.65 5.52
CA ILE A 36 -2.66 3.31 4.23
C ILE A 36 -1.35 3.70 3.51
N ARG A 37 -0.41 4.34 4.23
CA ARG A 37 0.90 4.70 3.67
C ARG A 37 1.70 3.47 3.24
N SER A 38 1.69 2.42 4.06
CA SER A 38 2.35 1.15 3.75
C SER A 38 1.76 0.51 2.48
N ALA A 39 0.43 0.46 2.35
CA ALA A 39 -0.24 -0.08 1.17
C ALA A 39 0.05 0.75 -0.10
N ARG A 40 0.06 2.09 0.01
CA ARG A 40 0.49 3.00 -1.06
C ARG A 40 1.92 2.69 -1.51
N ASN A 41 2.88 2.66 -0.57
CA ASN A 41 4.29 2.44 -0.88
C ASN A 41 4.56 1.06 -1.49
N ALA A 42 3.90 0.03 -0.97
CA ALA A 42 3.99 -1.31 -1.53
C ALA A 42 3.50 -1.36 -2.98
N CYS A 43 2.40 -0.64 -3.30
CA CYS A 43 1.94 -0.52 -4.68
C CYS A 43 2.91 0.30 -5.54
N THR A 44 3.49 1.39 -5.03
CA THR A 44 4.53 2.15 -5.75
C THR A 44 5.71 1.26 -6.16
N ILE A 45 6.20 0.42 -5.25
CA ILE A 45 7.30 -0.52 -5.52
C ILE A 45 6.87 -1.54 -6.59
N GLN A 46 5.67 -2.10 -6.47
CA GLN A 46 5.15 -3.07 -7.44
C GLN A 46 4.95 -2.46 -8.84
N ALA A 47 4.38 -1.26 -8.92
CA ALA A 47 4.18 -0.54 -10.18
C ALA A 47 5.51 -0.15 -10.83
N LYS A 48 6.50 0.22 -10.02
CA LYS A 48 7.86 0.49 -10.50
C LYS A 48 8.53 -0.75 -11.08
N ALA A 49 8.41 -1.89 -10.39
CA ALA A 49 8.93 -3.15 -10.90
C ALA A 49 8.31 -3.53 -12.26
N ALA A 50 6.97 -3.40 -12.37
CA ALA A 50 6.26 -3.63 -13.63
C ALA A 50 6.76 -2.72 -14.76
N THR A 51 6.84 -1.42 -14.47
CA THR A 51 7.26 -0.40 -15.44
C THR A 51 8.71 -0.63 -15.89
N ASN A 52 9.61 -0.93 -14.96
CA ASN A 52 11.01 -1.22 -15.28
C ASN A 52 11.16 -2.47 -16.17
N ASN A 53 10.36 -3.52 -15.92
CA ASN A 53 10.38 -4.71 -16.78
C ASN A 53 9.95 -4.36 -18.20
N TRP A 54 8.88 -3.58 -18.39
CA TRP A 54 8.44 -3.13 -19.71
C TRP A 54 9.46 -2.21 -20.40
N ILE A 55 10.11 -1.30 -19.66
CA ILE A 55 11.19 -0.46 -20.20
C ILE A 55 12.33 -1.34 -20.72
N VAL A 56 12.72 -2.38 -19.98
CA VAL A 56 13.75 -3.33 -20.42
C VAL A 56 13.31 -4.09 -21.67
N GLU A 57 12.07 -4.59 -21.71
CA GLU A 57 11.54 -5.31 -22.88
C GLU A 57 11.55 -4.44 -24.15
N ILE A 58 11.09 -3.18 -24.03
CA ILE A 58 11.13 -2.22 -25.13
C ILE A 58 12.57 -1.91 -25.55
N SER A 59 13.49 -1.75 -24.59
CA SER A 59 14.90 -1.49 -24.88
C SER A 59 15.56 -2.65 -25.65
N GLN A 60 15.04 -3.87 -25.51
CA GLN A 60 15.47 -5.06 -26.26
C GLN A 60 14.79 -5.19 -27.64
N GLY A 61 13.95 -4.23 -28.04
CA GLY A 61 13.27 -4.21 -29.34
C GLY A 61 11.86 -4.80 -29.33
N THR A 62 11.28 -5.07 -28.16
CA THR A 62 9.88 -5.53 -28.06
C THR A 62 8.94 -4.39 -28.43
N ALA A 63 7.98 -4.66 -29.32
CA ALA A 63 6.96 -3.68 -29.67
C ALA A 63 6.00 -3.45 -28.49
N LEU A 64 5.51 -2.22 -28.34
CA LEU A 64 4.61 -1.85 -27.25
C LEU A 64 3.34 -2.72 -27.20
N ALA A 65 2.84 -3.14 -28.37
CA ALA A 65 1.68 -4.01 -28.51
C ALA A 65 1.92 -5.46 -28.05
N SER A 66 3.18 -5.86 -27.88
CA SER A 66 3.58 -7.20 -27.43
C SER A 66 3.84 -7.29 -25.93
N LEU A 67 3.78 -6.16 -25.22
CA LEU A 67 3.88 -6.17 -23.76
C LEU A 67 2.69 -6.92 -23.16
N THR A 68 2.93 -7.53 -22.01
CA THR A 68 1.89 -8.23 -21.26
C THR A 68 1.50 -7.45 -20.01
N PRO A 69 0.20 -7.41 -19.64
CA PRO A 69 -0.22 -6.79 -18.39
C PRO A 69 0.37 -7.56 -17.21
N GLN A 70 0.82 -6.86 -16.17
CA GLN A 70 1.18 -7.52 -14.93
C GLN A 70 -0.10 -8.01 -14.23
N THR A 71 -0.19 -9.33 -14.02
CA THR A 71 -1.35 -10.02 -13.43
C THR A 71 -1.08 -10.64 -12.06
N ASN A 72 0.13 -10.44 -11.51
CA ASN A 72 0.48 -10.98 -10.19
C ASN A 72 -0.25 -10.24 -9.08
N ALA A 73 -1.09 -10.95 -8.33
CA ALA A 73 -1.80 -10.37 -7.18
C ALA A 73 -0.78 -9.85 -6.16
N GLY A 74 -0.96 -8.62 -5.71
CA GLY A 74 -0.04 -7.97 -4.78
C GLY A 74 -0.63 -6.72 -4.15
N ALA A 75 0.23 -5.71 -3.97
CA ALA A 75 -0.12 -4.45 -3.32
C ALA A 75 -1.00 -3.52 -4.17
N CYS A 76 -1.00 -3.68 -5.49
CA CYS A 76 -1.89 -2.98 -6.40
C CYS A 76 -3.12 -3.82 -6.78
N THR A 77 -4.18 -3.14 -7.23
CA THR A 77 -5.28 -3.74 -7.99
C THR A 77 -4.81 -4.12 -9.38
N LEU A 78 -5.41 -5.16 -9.95
CA LEU A 78 -5.01 -5.72 -11.24
C LEU A 78 -6.08 -5.55 -12.31
N PRO A 79 -5.69 -5.61 -13.60
CA PRO A 79 -4.32 -5.55 -14.09
C PRO A 79 -3.72 -4.15 -13.95
N ILE A 80 -2.39 -4.05 -13.89
CA ILE A 80 -1.72 -2.75 -14.07
C ILE A 80 -1.85 -2.38 -15.55
N ALA A 81 -2.34 -1.17 -15.84
CA ALA A 81 -2.58 -0.73 -17.21
C ALA A 81 -1.26 -0.70 -18.00
N LEU A 82 -1.30 -1.23 -19.23
CA LEU A 82 -0.15 -1.19 -20.11
C LEU A 82 0.15 0.26 -20.53
N PRO A 83 1.41 0.56 -20.82
CA PRO A 83 1.74 1.82 -21.43
C PRO A 83 1.22 1.97 -22.85
N THR A 84 0.84 3.19 -23.22
CA THR A 84 0.34 3.56 -24.55
C THR A 84 1.40 4.22 -25.45
N SER A 85 2.55 4.58 -24.89
CA SER A 85 3.69 5.13 -25.63
C SER A 85 5.00 4.92 -24.87
N THR A 86 6.14 4.87 -25.56
CA THR A 86 7.49 4.71 -24.96
C THR A 86 7.92 5.85 -24.04
N SER A 87 7.24 7.00 -24.10
CA SER A 87 7.41 8.13 -23.18
C SER A 87 6.15 8.42 -22.35
N GLY A 88 5.22 7.46 -22.28
CA GLY A 88 3.93 7.64 -21.63
C GLY A 88 3.96 7.37 -20.12
N THR A 89 2.78 7.43 -19.51
CA THR A 89 2.59 7.05 -18.11
C THR A 89 1.85 5.73 -17.99
N VAL A 90 2.26 4.94 -17.00
CA VAL A 90 1.57 3.76 -16.50
C VAL A 90 0.83 4.15 -15.23
N THR A 91 -0.42 3.71 -15.09
CA THR A 91 -1.20 3.91 -13.86
C THR A 91 -1.47 2.58 -13.15
N ALA A 92 -1.21 2.53 -11.86
CA ALA A 92 -1.63 1.46 -10.96
C ALA A 92 -2.46 2.05 -9.82
N THR A 93 -3.38 1.28 -9.23
CA THR A 93 -4.12 1.72 -8.04
C THR A 93 -3.75 0.83 -6.86
N ALA A 94 -3.45 1.43 -5.72
CA ALA A 94 -3.19 0.67 -4.50
C ALA A 94 -4.43 -0.12 -4.07
N ARG A 95 -4.22 -1.29 -3.48
CA ARG A 95 -5.27 -2.08 -2.86
C ARG A 95 -5.59 -1.54 -1.47
N THR A 96 -6.85 -1.70 -1.05
CA THR A 96 -7.32 -1.37 0.30
C THR A 96 -6.32 -1.88 1.36
N PRO A 97 -5.95 -1.06 2.35
CA PRO A 97 -6.66 0.15 2.82
C PRO A 97 -6.36 1.44 2.04
N SER A 98 -5.45 1.43 1.08
CA SER A 98 -5.17 2.60 0.23
C SER A 98 -5.91 2.49 -1.11
N VAL A 99 -6.39 3.61 -1.65
CA VAL A 99 -6.94 3.72 -3.02
C VAL A 99 -6.14 4.75 -3.86
N ALA A 100 -4.90 5.01 -3.44
CA ALA A 100 -4.04 5.96 -4.14
C ALA A 100 -3.71 5.47 -5.55
N VAL A 101 -3.79 6.38 -6.52
CA VAL A 101 -3.31 6.15 -7.89
C VAL A 101 -1.82 6.42 -7.93
N ILE A 102 -1.07 5.45 -8.44
CA ILE A 102 0.37 5.52 -8.69
C ILE A 102 0.57 5.76 -10.18
N THR A 103 1.31 6.80 -10.52
CA THR A 103 1.71 7.12 -11.88
C THR A 103 3.20 6.86 -12.04
N CYS A 104 3.56 6.04 -13.02
CA CYS A 104 4.94 5.75 -13.38
C CYS A 104 5.26 6.28 -14.78
N GLN A 105 6.40 6.93 -14.96
CA GLN A 105 6.89 7.41 -16.24
C GLN A 105 7.70 6.32 -16.95
N MET A 106 7.44 6.12 -18.23
CA MET A 106 8.20 5.17 -19.05
C MET A 106 9.58 5.69 -19.47
N SER A 107 9.79 7.00 -19.47
CA SER A 107 11.05 7.60 -19.90
C SER A 107 12.22 7.28 -18.97
N ASP A 108 11.95 7.17 -17.67
CA ASP A 108 12.97 7.03 -16.62
C ASP A 108 12.60 6.03 -15.51
N GLY A 109 11.42 5.41 -15.57
CA GLY A 109 10.95 4.45 -14.56
C GLY A 109 10.64 5.09 -13.20
N THR A 110 10.49 6.42 -13.14
CA THR A 110 10.10 7.11 -11.91
C THR A 110 8.62 6.86 -11.62
N CYS A 111 8.28 6.59 -10.36
CA CYS A 111 6.91 6.36 -9.93
C CYS A 111 6.58 7.27 -8.75
N ALA A 112 5.47 7.96 -8.84
CA ALA A 112 4.93 8.80 -7.79
C ALA A 112 3.48 8.42 -7.53
N ALA A 113 3.07 8.56 -6.28
CA ALA A 113 1.69 8.35 -5.89
C ALA A 113 0.98 9.71 -5.82
N ALA A 114 -0.30 9.77 -6.17
CA ALA A 114 -1.05 11.02 -6.22
C ALA A 114 -0.98 11.79 -4.89
N GLY A 115 -0.60 13.07 -4.94
CA GLY A 115 -0.50 13.95 -3.76
C GLY A 115 0.85 13.96 -3.04
N GLU A 116 1.93 13.57 -3.72
CA GLU A 116 3.33 13.87 -3.34
C GLU A 116 3.92 14.94 -4.26
#